data_AF-A0A1J4S9A7-F1
#
_entry.id   AF-A0A1J4S9A7-F1
#
_cell.length_a   1.000
_cell.length_b   1.000
_cell.length_c   1.000
_cell.angle_alpha   90.00
_cell.angle_beta   90.00
_cell.angle_gamma   90.00
#
_symmetry.space_group_name_H-M   'P 1'
#
loop_
_entity.id
_entity.type
_entity.pdbx_description
1 polymer ?
#
loop_
_entity_poly.entity_id
_entity_poly.type
_entity_poly.pdbx_seq_one_letter_code
_entity_poly.pdbx_strand_id
1 'polypeptide(L)'
;MVYPSDTVPLPITVEKARQADLLIHEVFCPIDSKLAEKSGHFPAIDVGKIAQSARVKKLVLTHFVAEFITQQEKMKEAAQRYFKGEIILSEDHLSLEI
;
A
#
# COMPACT_ATOMS: atom_id res chain seq x y z
N MET A 1 -11.35 -1.22 -9.04
CA MET A 1 -10.80 -0.67 -7.78
C MET A 1 -10.90 -1.73 -6.69
N VAL A 2 -9.82 -1.93 -5.92
CA VAL A 2 -9.81 -2.80 -4.73
C VAL A 2 -9.34 -1.98 -3.53
N TYR A 3 -10.07 -2.09 -2.41
CA TYR A 3 -9.80 -1.42 -1.14
C TYR A 3 -9.86 -2.47 -0.01
N PRO A 4 -8.74 -3.12 0.33
CA PRO A 4 -8.65 -3.90 1.55
C PRO A 4 -8.64 -2.95 2.75
N SER A 5 -9.53 -3.21 3.69
CA SER A 5 -9.45 -2.66 5.06
C SER A 5 -8.29 -3.36 5.81
N ASP A 6 -8.04 -3.00 7.06
CA ASP A 6 -7.05 -3.63 7.95
C ASP A 6 -7.21 -5.16 7.95
N THR A 7 -6.47 -5.86 7.10
CA THR A 7 -6.69 -7.29 6.81
C THR A 7 -5.39 -8.01 6.53
N VAL A 8 -5.20 -9.17 7.15
CA VAL A 8 -4.16 -10.13 6.75
C VAL A 8 -4.89 -11.41 6.29
N PRO A 9 -4.92 -11.70 4.98
CA PRO A 9 -3.87 -12.52 4.36
C PRO A 9 -3.38 -12.05 2.97
N LEU A 10 -2.06 -12.07 2.78
CA LEU A 10 -1.36 -11.69 1.52
C LEU A 10 -1.85 -12.39 0.23
N PRO A 11 -2.18 -13.70 0.21
CA PRO A 11 -2.53 -14.38 -1.05
C PRO A 11 -3.88 -13.93 -1.63
N ILE A 12 -4.90 -13.76 -0.77
CA ILE A 12 -6.24 -13.38 -1.24
C ILE A 12 -6.28 -11.94 -1.76
N THR A 13 -5.47 -11.04 -1.18
CA THR A 13 -5.36 -9.66 -1.64
C THR A 13 -4.75 -9.60 -3.05
N VAL A 14 -3.70 -10.38 -3.31
CA VAL A 14 -3.10 -10.47 -4.66
C VAL A 14 -4.08 -11.03 -5.69
N GLU A 15 -4.86 -12.05 -5.31
CA GLU A 15 -5.87 -12.64 -6.20
C GLU A 15 -6.98 -11.65 -6.52
N LYS A 16 -7.57 -11.02 -5.50
CA LYS A 16 -8.66 -10.05 -5.66
C LYS A 16 -8.22 -8.79 -6.40
N ALA A 17 -6.97 -8.35 -6.23
CA ALA A 17 -6.42 -7.17 -6.87
C ALA A 17 -5.86 -7.43 -8.28
N ARG A 18 -5.91 -8.68 -8.77
CA ARG A 18 -5.25 -9.05 -10.03
C ARG A 18 -5.73 -8.18 -11.19
N GLN A 19 -4.79 -7.51 -11.85
CA GLN A 19 -4.99 -6.63 -12.99
C GLN A 19 -5.94 -5.44 -12.74
N ALA A 20 -6.20 -5.07 -11.48
CA ALA A 20 -7.02 -3.91 -11.18
C ALA A 20 -6.37 -2.60 -11.67
N ASP A 21 -7.18 -1.65 -12.12
CA ASP A 21 -6.69 -0.31 -12.49
C ASP A 21 -6.13 0.45 -11.28
N LEU A 22 -6.75 0.26 -10.12
CA LEU A 22 -6.39 0.93 -8.87
C LEU A 22 -6.46 -0.04 -7.68
N LEU A 23 -5.36 -0.12 -6.94
CA LEU A 23 -5.28 -0.69 -5.59
C LEU A 23 -5.05 0.43 -4.60
N ILE A 24 -5.96 0.59 -3.63
CA ILE A 24 -5.78 1.49 -2.50
C ILE A 24 -5.44 0.60 -1.31
N HIS A 25 -4.38 0.86 -0.56
CA HIS A 25 -3.95 -0.01 0.53
C HIS A 25 -3.38 0.79 1.71
N GLU A 26 -3.73 0.39 2.93
CA GLU A 26 -3.16 0.96 4.14
C GLU A 26 -1.65 0.69 4.27
N VAL A 27 -0.93 1.60 4.91
CA VAL A 27 0.48 1.44 5.27
C VAL A 27 0.78 2.00 6.66
N PHE A 28 1.61 1.28 7.41
CA PHE A 28 2.00 1.65 8.77
C PHE A 28 3.38 2.30 8.85
N CYS A 29 4.40 1.60 8.34
CA CYS A 29 5.79 2.07 8.36
C CYS A 29 6.48 1.76 7.03
N PRO A 30 7.67 2.32 6.75
CA PRO A 30 8.35 2.06 5.47
C PRO A 30 8.72 0.59 5.25
N ILE A 31 9.43 -0.04 6.20
CA ILE A 31 10.12 -1.33 5.97
C ILE A 31 9.97 -2.33 7.12
N ASP A 32 9.67 -1.91 8.36
CA ASP A 32 9.74 -2.80 9.53
C ASP A 32 8.53 -3.75 9.62
N SER A 33 8.63 -4.91 8.95
CA SER A 33 7.59 -5.94 8.96
C SER A 33 7.29 -6.47 10.36
N LYS A 34 8.27 -6.55 11.28
CA LYS A 34 8.02 -7.07 12.64
C LYS A 34 7.21 -6.10 13.47
N LEU A 35 7.52 -4.80 13.34
CA LEU A 35 6.74 -3.76 14.00
C LEU A 35 5.34 -3.69 13.42
N ALA A 36 5.22 -3.69 12.10
CA ALA A 36 3.93 -3.65 11.41
C ALA A 36 3.05 -4.84 11.79
N GLU A 37 3.59 -6.07 11.79
CA GLU A 37 2.86 -7.28 12.17
C GLU A 37 2.37 -7.23 13.63
N LYS A 38 3.21 -6.75 14.56
CA LYS A 38 2.82 -6.57 15.97
C LYS A 38 1.67 -5.57 16.13
N SER A 39 1.62 -4.56 15.28
CA SER A 39 0.56 -3.56 15.26
C SER A 39 -0.64 -3.98 14.41
N GLY A 40 -0.60 -5.14 13.75
CA GLY A 40 -1.68 -5.64 12.88
C GLY A 40 -1.78 -4.96 11.51
N HIS A 41 -0.72 -4.28 11.06
CA HIS A 41 -0.69 -3.50 9.81
C HIS A 41 0.42 -3.98 8.84
N PHE A 42 0.53 -3.30 7.68
CA PHE A 42 1.53 -3.60 6.65
C PHE A 42 2.63 -2.54 6.56
N PRO A 43 3.90 -2.95 6.38
CA PRO A 43 4.92 -2.03 5.93
C PRO A 43 4.75 -1.75 4.43
N ALA A 44 5.07 -0.54 4.00
CA ALA A 44 4.91 -0.12 2.60
C ALA A 44 5.71 -0.97 1.61
N ILE A 45 6.86 -1.52 2.06
CA ILE A 45 7.67 -2.45 1.26
C ILE A 45 6.88 -3.70 0.83
N ASP A 46 6.00 -4.22 1.68
CA ASP A 46 5.21 -5.41 1.39
C ASP A 46 4.00 -5.07 0.52
N VAL A 47 3.39 -3.90 0.73
CA VAL A 47 2.34 -3.38 -0.16
C VAL A 47 2.85 -3.22 -1.59
N GLY A 48 4.10 -2.76 -1.77
CA GLY A 48 4.75 -2.73 -3.08
C GLY A 48 4.87 -4.12 -3.73
N LYS A 49 5.18 -5.17 -2.96
CA LYS A 49 5.21 -6.55 -3.48
C LYS A 49 3.82 -7.03 -3.90
N ILE A 50 2.79 -6.69 -3.11
CA ILE A 50 1.38 -7.04 -3.43
C ILE A 50 0.97 -6.39 -4.74
N ALA A 51 1.18 -5.07 -4.89
CA ALA A 51 0.83 -4.33 -6.10
C ALA A 51 1.53 -4.89 -7.34
N GLN A 52 2.83 -5.19 -7.22
CA GLN A 52 3.60 -5.78 -8.30
C GLN A 52 3.11 -7.19 -8.67
N SER A 53 2.81 -8.02 -7.67
CA SER A 53 2.33 -9.39 -7.87
C SER A 53 0.93 -9.43 -8.48
N ALA A 54 0.07 -8.50 -8.06
CA ALA A 54 -1.28 -8.33 -8.58
C ALA A 54 -1.28 -7.68 -9.97
N ARG A 55 -0.19 -7.06 -10.42
CA ARG A 55 -0.09 -6.34 -11.71
C ARG A 55 -1.12 -5.21 -11.84
N VAL A 56 -1.30 -4.45 -10.78
CA VAL A 56 -2.19 -3.28 -10.80
C VAL A 56 -1.56 -2.14 -11.59
N LYS A 57 -2.38 -1.26 -12.16
CA LYS A 57 -1.86 -0.09 -12.89
C LYS A 57 -1.36 0.99 -11.93
N LYS A 58 -2.12 1.26 -10.87
CA LYS A 58 -1.84 2.30 -9.86
C LYS A 58 -1.98 1.76 -8.45
N LEU A 59 -1.13 2.25 -7.54
CA LEU A 59 -1.15 1.97 -6.11
C LEU A 59 -1.33 3.29 -5.33
N VAL A 60 -2.36 3.37 -4.50
CA VAL A 60 -2.57 4.48 -3.55
C VAL A 60 -2.21 3.97 -2.16
N LEU A 61 -1.27 4.63 -1.50
CA LEU A 61 -0.95 4.39 -0.10
C LEU A 61 -1.83 5.29 0.77
N THR A 62 -2.45 4.72 1.80
CA THR A 62 -3.37 5.45 2.69
C THR A 62 -3.24 5.01 4.15
N HIS A 63 -4.13 5.53 5.01
CA HIS A 63 -4.21 5.21 6.44
C HIS A 63 -2.88 5.45 7.18
N PHE A 64 -2.32 6.66 7.00
CA PHE A 64 -1.06 7.03 7.62
C PHE A 64 -1.21 7.22 9.13
N VAL A 65 -0.60 6.32 9.89
CA VAL A 65 -0.61 6.39 11.36
C VAL A 65 0.19 7.62 11.83
N ALA A 66 -0.34 8.34 12.82
CA ALA A 66 0.22 9.60 13.31
C ALA A 66 1.71 9.52 13.68
N GLU A 67 2.16 8.39 14.24
CA GLU A 67 3.57 8.16 14.61
C GLU A 67 4.51 8.14 13.39
N PHE A 68 4.00 7.74 12.21
CA PHE A 68 4.77 7.61 10.97
C PHE A 68 4.35 8.59 9.87
N ILE A 69 3.45 9.54 10.17
CA ILE A 69 2.85 10.42 9.17
C ILE A 69 3.87 11.31 8.45
N THR A 70 5.01 11.60 9.07
CA THR A 70 6.12 12.36 8.47
C THR A 70 7.02 11.51 7.55
N GLN A 71 6.73 10.21 7.43
CA GLN A 71 7.54 9.24 6.68
C GLN A 71 6.88 8.79 5.38
N GLN A 72 5.82 9.47 4.91
CA GLN A 72 5.07 9.10 3.70
C GLN A 72 5.98 8.95 2.47
N GLU A 73 6.94 9.86 2.26
CA GLU A 73 7.90 9.73 1.16
C GLU A 73 8.79 8.49 1.31
N LYS A 74 9.24 8.17 2.53
CA LYS A 74 10.01 6.93 2.78
C LYS A 74 9.15 5.68 2.54
N MET A 75 7.85 5.74 2.83
CA MET A 75 6.91 4.66 2.52
C MET A 75 6.75 4.49 1.00
N LYS A 76 6.62 5.60 0.25
CA LYS A 76 6.61 5.60 -1.21
C LYS A 76 7.86 4.96 -1.77
N GLU A 77 9.03 5.41 -1.34
CA GLU A 77 10.33 4.85 -1.74
C GLU A 77 10.43 3.35 -1.43
N ALA A 78 9.95 2.90 -0.27
CA ALA A 78 9.94 1.50 0.11
C ALA A 78 9.04 0.66 -0.81
N ALA A 79 7.82 1.12 -1.13
CA ALA A 79 6.93 0.46 -2.08
C ALA A 79 7.53 0.42 -3.49
N GLN A 80 8.17 1.51 -3.93
CA GLN A 80 8.85 1.65 -5.23
C GLN A 80 10.00 0.65 -5.44
N ARG A 81 10.55 0.08 -4.36
CA ARG A 81 11.58 -0.98 -4.49
C ARG A 81 11.04 -2.18 -5.29
N TYR A 82 9.77 -2.51 -5.12
CA TYR A 82 9.13 -3.66 -5.76
C TYR A 82 8.11 -3.30 -6.83
N PHE A 83 7.31 -2.25 -6.61
CA PHE A 83 6.31 -1.82 -7.58
C PHE A 83 6.84 -0.69 -8.46
N LYS A 84 6.78 -0.88 -9.79
CA LYS A 84 7.25 0.12 -10.78
C LYS A 84 6.13 0.95 -11.41
N GLY A 85 4.87 0.66 -11.08
CA GLY A 85 3.74 1.46 -11.52
C GLY A 85 3.61 2.78 -10.75
N GLU A 86 2.54 3.51 -11.04
CA GLU A 86 2.26 4.80 -10.42
C GLU A 86 1.91 4.61 -8.94
N ILE A 87 2.63 5.31 -8.05
CA ILE A 87 2.36 5.33 -6.61
C ILE A 87 1.91 6.71 -6.19
N ILE A 88 0.73 6.77 -5.60
CA ILE A 88 0.06 7.99 -5.12
C ILE A 88 0.01 7.92 -3.59
N LEU A 89 0.39 9.01 -2.92
CA LEU A 89 0.17 9.17 -1.48
C LEU A 89 -1.20 9.84 -1.30
N SER A 90 -2.11 9.22 -0.56
CA SER A 90 -3.43 9.80 -0.34
C SER A 90 -3.36 11.00 0.59
N GLU A 91 -4.05 12.08 0.26
CA GLU A 91 -4.28 13.20 1.16
C GLU A 91 -5.78 13.44 1.28
N ASP A 92 -6.18 14.13 2.35
CA ASP A 92 -7.58 14.50 2.56
C ASP A 92 -8.07 15.31 1.35
N HIS A 93 -9.24 14.94 0.84
CA HIS A 93 -9.86 15.50 -0.37
C HIS A 93 -9.23 15.13 -1.72
N LEU A 94 -8.26 14.21 -1.77
CA LEU A 94 -7.77 13.67 -3.03
C LEU A 94 -8.90 13.04 -3.85
N SER A 95 -9.02 13.43 -5.13
CA SER A 95 -9.94 12.84 -6.11
C SER A 95 -9.16 12.20 -7.25
N LEU A 96 -9.56 11.00 -7.67
CA LEU A 96 -8.91 10.24 -8.73
C LEU A 96 -9.94 9.85 -9.81
N GLU A 97 -9.58 10.05 -11.07
CA GLU A 97 -10.29 9.49 -12.21
C GLU A 97 -9.70 8.12 -12.55
N ILE A 98 -10.56 7.11 -12.66
CA ILE A 98 -10.19 5.68 -12.82
C ILE A 98 -10.83 5.13 -14.10
#